data_AF-A0A1T4S2H3-F1
#
_entry.id   AF-A0A1T4S2H3-F1
#
_cell.length_a   1.000
_cell.length_b   1.000
_cell.length_c   1.000
_cell.angle_alpha   90.00
_cell.angle_beta   90.00
_cell.angle_gamma   90.00
#
_symmetry.space_group_name_H-M   'P 1'
#
loop_
_entity.id
_entity.type
_entity.pdbx_description
1 polymer ?
#
loop_
_entity_poly.entity_id
_entity_poly.type
_entity_poly.pdbx_seq_one_letter_code
_entity_poly.pdbx_strand_id
1 'polypeptide(L)'
;MSSRLTQVLLGLSLLLNCFVLAGFVYRSWIEPPAVVQPGPRPAPGRSSPLEMLSQDVNLDASQRQALKETFDSYASARHERFLEIQSIRHAMADELRKPEFDMSQINGLVDQMTKLRAEQQKENLAAIAELANHLRPDQRDRLHTILADRYGGPPGWRGPNGTPPPPPGPARPSQ
;
A
#
# COMPACT_ATOMS: atom_id res chain seq x y z
N MET A 1 -3.17 58.90 17.64
CA MET A 1 -2.68 58.06 16.52
C MET A 1 -3.39 58.51 15.25
N SER A 2 -2.66 58.82 14.18
CA SER A 2 -3.19 59.48 12.99
C SER A 2 -4.12 58.54 12.21
N SER A 3 -5.31 59.04 11.83
CA SER A 3 -6.34 58.30 11.05
C SER A 3 -5.76 57.58 9.83
N ARG A 4 -4.74 58.17 9.19
CA ARG A 4 -4.01 57.57 8.06
C ARG A 4 -3.25 56.30 8.44
N LEU A 5 -2.63 56.24 9.62
CA LEU A 5 -1.92 55.04 10.09
C LEU A 5 -2.90 53.89 10.30
N THR A 6 -4.06 54.16 10.89
CA THR A 6 -5.11 53.15 11.11
C THR A 6 -5.68 52.64 9.78
N GLN A 7 -5.90 53.52 8.80
CA GLN A 7 -6.33 53.13 7.45
C GLN A 7 -5.29 52.27 6.73
N VAL A 8 -4.00 52.60 6.85
CA VAL A 8 -2.91 51.81 6.27
C VAL A 8 -2.84 50.42 6.92
N LEU A 9 -2.95 50.33 8.24
CA LEU A 9 -2.94 49.05 8.97
C LEU A 9 -4.16 48.17 8.64
N LEU A 10 -5.35 48.78 8.54
CA LEU A 10 -6.56 48.07 8.11
C LEU A 10 -6.44 47.56 6.68
N GLY A 11 -5.95 48.41 5.75
CA GLY A 11 -5.72 48.03 4.37
C GLY A 11 -4.72 46.88 4.25
N LEU A 12 -3.61 46.94 4.99
CA LEU A 12 -2.58 45.90 5.01
C LEU A 12 -3.11 44.58 5.59
N SER A 13 -3.88 44.65 6.68
CA SER A 13 -4.52 43.48 7.29
C SER A 13 -5.49 42.81 6.32
N LEU A 14 -6.31 43.59 5.63
CA LEU A 14 -7.26 43.06 4.66
C LEU A 14 -6.55 42.37 3.49
N LEU A 15 -5.47 42.99 2.97
CA LEU A 15 -4.65 42.43 1.89
C LEU A 15 -4.00 41.10 2.30
N LEU A 16 -3.46 41.03 3.52
CA LEU A 16 -2.80 39.83 4.04
C LEU A 16 -3.82 38.69 4.18
N ASN A 17 -5.00 38.97 4.73
CA ASN A 17 -6.07 37.99 4.87
C ASN A 17 -6.58 37.50 3.50
N CYS A 18 -6.76 38.40 2.53
CA CYS A 18 -7.12 38.02 1.17
C CYS A 18 -6.05 37.13 0.52
N PHE A 19 -4.76 37.39 0.75
CA PHE A 19 -3.68 36.53 0.24
C PHE A 19 -3.68 35.14 0.87
N VAL A 20 -3.92 35.04 2.17
CA VAL A 20 -4.01 33.74 2.87
C VAL A 20 -5.22 32.94 2.38
N LEU A 21 -6.38 33.59 2.24
CA LEU A 21 -7.59 32.95 1.72
C LEU A 21 -7.42 32.53 0.25
N ALA A 22 -6.84 33.39 -0.58
CA ALA A 22 -6.56 33.06 -1.98
C ALA A 22 -5.55 31.91 -2.10
N GLY A 23 -4.49 31.90 -1.28
CA GLY A 23 -3.52 30.81 -1.22
C GLY A 23 -4.14 29.49 -0.75
N PHE A 24 -5.04 29.53 0.24
CA PHE A 24 -5.77 28.35 0.70
C PHE A 24 -6.72 27.81 -0.37
N VAL A 25 -7.49 28.66 -1.04
CA VAL A 25 -8.38 28.27 -2.14
C VAL A 25 -7.58 27.72 -3.33
N TYR A 26 -6.47 28.37 -3.69
CA TYR A 26 -5.58 27.89 -4.74
C TYR A 26 -5.02 26.50 -4.43
N ARG A 27 -4.51 26.29 -3.21
CA ARG A 27 -4.00 24.98 -2.76
C ARG A 27 -5.09 23.90 -2.67
N SER A 28 -6.30 24.27 -2.26
CA SER A 28 -7.37 23.30 -2.03
C SER A 28 -8.18 22.95 -3.28
N TRP A 29 -8.25 23.84 -4.27
CA TRP A 29 -9.12 23.66 -5.45
C TRP A 29 -8.38 23.65 -6.79
N ILE A 30 -7.18 24.23 -6.89
CA ILE A 30 -6.47 24.42 -8.18
C ILE A 30 -5.17 23.62 -8.25
N GLU A 31 -4.47 23.44 -7.14
CA GLU A 31 -3.26 22.62 -7.10
C GLU A 31 -3.67 21.13 -7.17
N PRO A 32 -3.28 20.38 -8.22
CA PRO A 32 -3.38 18.93 -8.20
C PRO A 32 -2.67 18.41 -6.95
N PRO A 33 -3.13 17.32 -6.31
CA PRO A 33 -2.43 16.75 -5.16
C PRO A 33 -0.95 16.69 -5.51
N ALA A 34 -0.12 17.33 -4.67
CA ALA A 34 1.31 17.47 -4.89
C ALA A 34 1.79 16.14 -5.46
N VAL A 35 2.33 16.17 -6.69
CA VAL A 35 2.82 14.97 -7.37
C VAL A 35 3.71 14.30 -6.35
N VAL A 36 3.19 13.21 -5.77
CA VAL A 36 3.98 12.33 -4.92
C VAL A 36 5.07 11.92 -5.87
N GLN A 37 6.23 12.55 -5.72
CA GLN A 37 7.41 12.24 -6.51
C GLN A 37 7.48 10.73 -6.45
N PRO A 38 7.31 10.01 -7.59
CA PRO A 38 7.10 8.58 -7.56
C PRO A 38 8.26 8.05 -6.75
N GLY A 39 7.94 7.51 -5.57
CA GLY A 39 8.95 6.95 -4.69
C GLY A 39 9.83 6.04 -5.54
N PRO A 40 11.14 5.95 -5.25
CA PRO A 40 12.09 5.22 -6.08
C PRO A 40 11.44 3.93 -6.55
N ARG A 41 11.36 3.75 -7.89
CA ARG A 41 10.74 2.58 -8.52
C ARG A 41 11.16 1.35 -7.72
N PRO A 42 10.22 0.46 -7.34
CA PRO A 42 10.55 -0.71 -6.55
C PRO A 42 11.78 -1.38 -7.19
N ALA A 43 12.81 -1.62 -6.38
CA ALA A 43 14.07 -2.17 -6.85
C ALA A 43 13.80 -3.34 -7.81
N PRO A 44 14.49 -3.42 -8.96
CA PRO A 44 14.31 -4.51 -9.90
C PRO A 44 14.51 -5.83 -9.14
N GLY A 45 13.45 -6.63 -9.00
CA GLY A 45 13.48 -7.89 -8.25
C GLY A 45 12.36 -8.12 -7.24
N ARG A 46 11.51 -7.13 -6.92
CA ARG A 46 10.26 -7.39 -6.18
C ARG A 46 9.09 -7.59 -7.13
N SER A 47 9.01 -8.79 -7.71
CA SER A 47 7.87 -9.21 -8.52
C SER A 47 6.58 -9.14 -7.70
N SER A 48 5.48 -8.74 -8.35
CA SER A 48 4.17 -8.72 -7.68
C SER A 48 3.77 -10.16 -7.29
N PRO A 49 2.97 -10.37 -6.22
CA PRO A 49 2.53 -11.71 -5.85
C PRO A 49 1.82 -12.45 -6.99
N LEU A 50 1.15 -11.70 -7.87
CA LEU A 50 0.46 -12.19 -9.05
C LEU A 50 1.44 -12.53 -10.19
N GLU A 51 2.52 -11.75 -10.36
CA GLU A 51 3.63 -12.08 -11.28
C GLU A 51 4.41 -13.32 -10.82
N MET A 52 4.65 -13.47 -9.51
CA MET A 52 5.27 -14.69 -8.99
C MET A 52 4.37 -15.90 -9.27
N LEU A 53 3.06 -15.76 -9.02
CA LEU A 53 2.09 -16.82 -9.29
C LEU A 53 2.02 -17.18 -10.77
N SER A 54 2.12 -16.19 -11.67
CA SER A 54 2.11 -16.41 -13.12
C SER A 54 3.36 -17.16 -13.61
N GLN A 55 4.50 -16.95 -12.95
CA GLN A 55 5.71 -17.75 -13.16
C GLN A 55 5.52 -19.18 -12.65
N ASP A 56 4.92 -19.35 -11.46
CA ASP A 56 4.73 -20.67 -10.85
C ASP A 56 3.78 -21.58 -11.64
N VAL A 57 2.78 -21.00 -12.32
CA VAL A 57 1.83 -21.75 -13.19
C VAL A 57 2.30 -21.85 -14.66
N ASN A 58 3.49 -21.35 -14.98
CA ASN A 58 4.08 -21.38 -16.32
C ASN A 58 3.12 -20.86 -17.41
N LEU A 59 2.65 -19.61 -17.28
CA LEU A 59 1.87 -18.98 -18.35
C LEU A 59 2.68 -18.94 -19.66
N ASP A 60 2.03 -19.19 -20.79
CA ASP A 60 2.63 -18.98 -22.10
C ASP A 60 2.51 -17.52 -22.57
N ALA A 61 3.09 -17.21 -23.73
CA ALA A 61 3.13 -15.83 -24.24
C ALA A 61 1.72 -15.28 -24.56
N SER A 62 0.81 -16.10 -25.10
CA SER A 62 -0.54 -15.65 -25.43
C SER A 62 -1.39 -15.44 -24.19
N GLN A 63 -1.26 -16.30 -23.17
CA GLN A 63 -1.91 -16.12 -21.88
C GLN A 63 -1.41 -14.85 -21.16
N ARG A 64 -0.09 -14.61 -21.15
CA ARG A 64 0.46 -13.37 -20.57
C ARG A 64 -0.03 -12.12 -21.28
N GLN A 65 -0.15 -12.17 -22.61
CA GLN A 65 -0.66 -11.04 -23.38
C GLN A 65 -2.14 -10.78 -23.07
N ALA A 66 -2.96 -11.83 -22.95
CA ALA A 66 -4.37 -11.71 -22.59
C ALA A 66 -4.58 -11.13 -21.18
N LEU A 67 -3.67 -11.44 -20.26
CA LEU A 67 -3.74 -10.99 -18.86
C LEU A 67 -3.00 -9.67 -18.59
N LYS A 68 -2.44 -9.05 -19.62
CA LYS A 68 -1.60 -7.85 -19.45
C LYS A 68 -2.34 -6.73 -18.74
N GLU A 69 -3.57 -6.42 -19.18
CA GLU A 69 -4.40 -5.38 -18.56
C GLU A 69 -4.73 -5.70 -17.10
N THR A 70 -5.02 -6.97 -16.79
CA THR A 70 -5.26 -7.45 -15.43
C THR A 70 -4.01 -7.26 -14.55
N PHE A 71 -2.82 -7.58 -15.05
CA PHE A 71 -1.57 -7.36 -14.32
C PHE A 71 -1.25 -5.89 -14.13
N ASP A 72 -1.42 -5.05 -15.16
CA ASP A 72 -1.18 -3.61 -15.08
C ASP A 72 -2.15 -2.93 -14.10
N SER A 73 -3.42 -3.33 -14.13
CA SER A 73 -4.45 -2.87 -13.19
C SER A 73 -4.14 -3.29 -11.75
N TYR A 74 -3.79 -4.58 -11.54
CA TYR A 74 -3.40 -5.09 -10.22
C TYR A 74 -2.15 -4.39 -9.68
N ALA A 75 -1.14 -4.16 -10.52
CA ALA A 75 0.08 -3.46 -10.13
C ALA A 75 -0.19 -2.01 -9.71
N SER A 76 -1.07 -1.32 -10.44
CA SER A 76 -1.50 0.05 -10.13
C SER A 76 -2.27 0.11 -8.81
N ALA A 77 -3.29 -0.73 -8.64
CA ALA A 77 -4.05 -0.83 -7.39
C ALA A 77 -3.14 -1.15 -6.19
N ARG A 78 -2.19 -2.06 -6.36
CA ARG A 78 -1.19 -2.38 -5.32
C ARG A 78 -0.33 -1.18 -4.95
N HIS A 79 0.06 -0.36 -5.93
CA HIS A 79 0.85 0.84 -5.69
C HIS A 79 0.05 1.87 -4.88
N GLU A 80 -1.20 2.13 -5.26
CA GLU A 80 -2.09 3.03 -4.53
C GLU A 80 -2.29 2.56 -3.08
N ARG A 81 -2.56 1.27 -2.88
CA ARG A 81 -2.67 0.67 -1.53
C ARG A 81 -1.38 0.80 -0.74
N PHE A 82 -0.23 0.66 -1.37
CA PHE A 82 1.05 0.85 -0.69
C PHE A 82 1.18 2.29 -0.17
N LEU A 83 0.81 3.29 -0.98
CA LEU A 83 0.83 4.69 -0.55
C LEU A 83 -0.14 4.94 0.61
N GLU A 84 -1.34 4.37 0.57
CA GLU A 84 -2.31 4.45 1.67
C GLU A 84 -1.77 3.84 2.97
N ILE A 85 -1.14 2.65 2.91
CA ILE A 85 -0.49 2.01 4.06
C ILE A 85 0.61 2.92 4.63
N GLN A 86 1.44 3.51 3.77
CA GLN A 86 2.50 4.41 4.21
C GLN A 86 1.90 5.64 4.90
N SER A 87 0.84 6.23 4.35
CA SER A 87 0.14 7.36 4.96
C SER A 87 -0.38 7.02 6.36
N ILE A 88 -1.05 5.87 6.54
CA ILE A 88 -1.53 5.42 7.85
C ILE A 88 -0.37 5.19 8.82
N ARG A 89 0.75 4.61 8.34
CA ARG A 89 1.95 4.42 9.18
C ARG A 89 2.59 5.73 9.60
N HIS A 90 2.63 6.72 8.71
CA HIS A 90 3.12 8.06 9.04
C HIS A 90 2.21 8.72 10.08
N ALA A 91 0.89 8.72 9.88
CA ALA A 91 -0.06 9.25 10.85
C ALA A 91 0.04 8.56 12.22
N MET A 92 0.21 7.23 12.23
CA MET A 92 0.46 6.47 13.46
C MET A 92 1.76 6.89 14.13
N ALA A 93 2.85 7.05 13.37
CA ALA A 93 4.12 7.49 13.90
C ALA A 93 4.06 8.93 14.46
N ASP A 94 3.29 9.82 13.82
CA ASP A 94 3.09 11.18 14.29
C ASP A 94 2.31 11.21 15.61
N GLU A 95 1.30 10.34 15.75
CA GLU A 95 0.54 10.20 17.00
C GLU A 95 1.41 9.67 18.15
N LEU A 96 2.21 8.64 17.88
CA LEU A 96 3.10 8.03 18.87
C LEU A 96 4.27 8.94 19.29
N ARG A 97 4.52 10.05 18.59
CA ARG A 97 5.51 11.06 18.99
C ARG A 97 4.94 12.10 19.94
N LYS A 98 3.61 12.20 20.09
CA LYS A 98 3.00 13.15 21.01
C LYS A 98 3.29 12.76 22.47
N PRO A 99 3.42 13.72 23.39
CA PRO A 99 3.63 13.43 24.81
C PRO A 99 2.48 12.64 25.46
N GLU A 100 1.26 12.89 25.02
CA GLU A 100 0.06 12.13 25.40
C GLU A 100 -0.54 11.52 24.13
N PHE A 101 -0.78 10.21 24.16
CA PHE A 101 -1.34 9.50 23.01
C PHE A 101 -2.85 9.70 22.93
N ASP A 102 -3.35 10.15 21.79
CA ASP A 102 -4.77 10.08 21.50
C ASP A 102 -5.13 8.65 21.06
N MET A 103 -5.55 7.85 22.03
CA MET A 103 -5.97 6.46 21.78
C MET A 103 -7.18 6.36 20.84
N SER A 104 -8.03 7.39 20.77
CA SER A 104 -9.14 7.42 19.79
C SER A 104 -8.60 7.50 18.37
N GLN A 105 -7.61 8.38 18.14
CA GLN A 105 -6.94 8.50 16.85
C GLN A 105 -6.17 7.23 16.48
N ILE A 106 -5.43 6.64 17.41
CA ILE A 106 -4.71 5.37 17.21
C ILE A 106 -5.68 4.25 16.81
N ASN A 107 -6.79 4.08 17.54
CA ASN A 107 -7.78 3.05 17.25
C ASN A 107 -8.38 3.23 15.84
N GLY A 108 -8.71 4.48 15.46
CA GLY A 108 -9.18 4.78 14.11
C GLY A 108 -8.18 4.40 13.02
N LEU A 109 -6.89 4.65 13.23
CA LEU A 109 -5.83 4.25 12.29
C LEU A 109 -5.65 2.73 12.19
N VAL A 110 -5.81 2.01 13.31
CA VAL A 110 -5.78 0.53 13.35
C VAL A 110 -6.96 -0.05 12.58
N ASP A 111 -8.16 0.50 12.76
CA ASP A 111 -9.36 0.07 12.04
C ASP A 111 -9.22 0.29 10.54
N GLN A 112 -8.69 1.44 10.13
CA GLN A 112 -8.37 1.72 8.72
C GLN A 112 -7.38 0.71 8.15
N MET A 113 -6.29 0.41 8.86
CA MET A 113 -5.31 -0.59 8.44
C MET A 113 -5.95 -1.98 8.31
N THR A 114 -6.82 -2.35 9.23
CA THR A 114 -7.51 -3.66 9.23
C THR A 114 -8.45 -3.78 8.04
N LYS A 115 -9.28 -2.75 7.80
CA LYS A 115 -10.14 -2.67 6.63
C LYS A 115 -9.33 -2.77 5.34
N LEU A 116 -8.25 -2.02 5.24
CA LEU A 116 -7.39 -2.01 4.05
C LEU A 116 -6.78 -3.38 3.76
N ARG A 117 -6.31 -4.09 4.78
CA ARG A 117 -5.79 -5.45 4.64
C ARG A 117 -6.87 -6.42 4.16
N ALA A 118 -8.08 -6.30 4.68
CA ALA A 118 -9.20 -7.15 4.25
C ALA A 118 -9.56 -6.90 2.78
N GLU A 119 -9.66 -5.63 2.36
CA GLU A 119 -9.91 -5.30 0.95
C GLU A 119 -8.78 -5.77 0.03
N GLN A 120 -7.51 -5.59 0.45
CA GLN A 120 -6.37 -6.10 -0.30
C GLN A 120 -6.41 -7.63 -0.49
N GLN A 121 -6.83 -8.38 0.53
CA GLN A 121 -6.98 -9.84 0.42
C GLN A 121 -8.09 -10.22 -0.57
N LYS A 122 -9.23 -9.52 -0.54
CA LYS A 122 -10.34 -9.74 -1.49
C LYS A 122 -9.92 -9.44 -2.92
N GLU A 123 -9.29 -8.28 -3.16
CA GLU A 123 -8.76 -7.89 -4.47
C GLU A 123 -7.75 -8.91 -4.99
N ASN A 124 -6.86 -9.41 -4.12
CA ASN A 124 -5.90 -10.44 -4.50
C ASN A 124 -6.57 -11.77 -4.89
N LEU A 125 -7.59 -12.21 -4.14
CA LEU A 125 -8.35 -13.41 -4.49
C LEU A 125 -9.15 -13.23 -5.79
N ALA A 126 -9.72 -12.04 -6.02
CA ALA A 126 -10.41 -11.72 -7.26
C ALA A 126 -9.47 -11.77 -8.48
N ALA A 127 -8.26 -11.21 -8.35
CA ALA A 127 -7.25 -11.29 -9.41
C ALA A 127 -6.76 -12.73 -9.67
N ILE A 128 -6.66 -13.56 -8.64
CA ILE A 128 -6.33 -14.99 -8.77
C ILE A 128 -7.47 -15.74 -9.47
N ALA A 129 -8.73 -15.44 -9.14
CA ALA A 129 -9.89 -16.03 -9.80
C ALA A 129 -9.91 -15.66 -11.29
N GLU A 130 -9.61 -14.41 -11.63
CA GLU A 130 -9.50 -13.97 -13.01
C GLU A 130 -8.37 -14.67 -13.76
N LEU A 131 -7.19 -14.79 -13.15
CA LEU A 131 -6.08 -15.58 -13.69
C LEU A 131 -6.54 -17.01 -14.01
N ALA A 132 -7.27 -17.66 -13.09
CA ALA A 132 -7.72 -19.05 -13.24
C ALA A 132 -8.63 -19.26 -14.47
N ASN A 133 -9.38 -18.24 -14.90
CA ASN A 133 -10.24 -18.30 -16.09
C ASN A 133 -9.43 -18.48 -17.39
N HIS A 134 -8.17 -18.05 -17.40
CA HIS A 134 -7.26 -18.14 -18.56
C HIS A 134 -6.33 -19.35 -18.52
N LEU A 135 -6.39 -20.17 -17.47
CA LEU A 135 -5.54 -21.32 -17.27
C LEU A 135 -6.09 -22.59 -17.93
N ARG A 136 -5.19 -23.36 -18.53
CA ARG A 136 -5.47 -24.75 -18.93
C ARG A 136 -5.75 -25.63 -17.70
N PRO A 137 -6.43 -26.78 -17.85
CA PRO A 137 -6.75 -27.65 -16.72
C PRO A 137 -5.52 -28.05 -15.87
N ASP A 138 -4.42 -28.41 -16.51
CA ASP A 138 -3.14 -28.76 -15.85
C ASP A 138 -2.55 -27.59 -15.04
N GLN A 139 -2.68 -26.37 -15.55
CA GLN A 139 -2.22 -25.16 -14.85
C GLN A 139 -3.14 -24.80 -13.68
N ARG A 140 -4.45 -25.07 -13.78
CA ARG A 140 -5.41 -24.86 -12.69
C ARG A 140 -5.14 -25.80 -11.51
N ASP A 141 -4.88 -27.08 -11.77
CA ASP A 141 -4.53 -28.04 -10.72
C ASP A 141 -3.26 -27.60 -9.96
N ARG A 142 -2.27 -27.10 -10.72
CA ARG A 142 -1.05 -26.52 -10.14
C ARG A 142 -1.33 -25.27 -9.32
N LEU A 143 -2.19 -24.38 -9.83
CA LEU A 143 -2.64 -23.18 -9.09
C LEU A 143 -3.29 -23.58 -7.76
N HIS A 144 -4.21 -24.54 -7.74
CA HIS A 144 -4.86 -25.01 -6.52
C HIS A 144 -3.86 -25.56 -5.50
N THR A 145 -2.87 -26.32 -5.95
CA THR A 145 -1.79 -26.83 -5.09
C THR A 145 -1.00 -25.69 -4.46
N ILE A 146 -0.60 -24.69 -5.25
CA ILE A 146 0.14 -23.52 -4.76
C ILE A 146 -0.67 -22.72 -3.74
N LEU A 147 -1.97 -22.53 -3.99
CA LEU A 147 -2.85 -21.80 -3.07
C LEU A 147 -3.07 -22.58 -1.76
N ALA A 148 -3.29 -23.88 -1.83
CA ALA A 148 -3.42 -24.74 -0.65
C ALA A 148 -2.15 -24.69 0.20
N ASP A 149 -0.97 -24.77 -0.41
CA ASP A 149 0.32 -24.60 0.27
C ASP A 149 0.45 -23.22 0.93
N ARG A 150 0.09 -22.15 0.22
CA ARG A 150 0.31 -20.76 0.65
C ARG A 150 -0.66 -20.32 1.75
N TYR A 151 -1.89 -20.82 1.75
CA TYR A 151 -2.93 -20.46 2.72
C TYR A 151 -3.17 -21.51 3.82
N GLY A 152 -2.84 -22.79 3.55
CA GLY A 152 -3.04 -23.90 4.49
C GLY A 152 -1.77 -24.38 5.19
N GLY A 153 -0.58 -23.97 4.72
CA GLY A 153 0.70 -24.35 5.32
C GLY A 153 0.99 -23.64 6.66
N PRO A 154 1.80 -24.22 7.55
CA PRO A 154 2.18 -23.59 8.81
C PRO A 154 2.84 -22.22 8.57
N PRO A 155 2.45 -21.16 9.31
CA PRO A 155 2.93 -19.81 9.09
C PRO A 155 4.43 -19.74 9.34
N GLY A 156 5.23 -19.49 8.28
CA GLY A 156 6.66 -19.15 8.40
C GLY A 156 7.64 -20.00 7.59
N TRP A 157 7.23 -21.03 6.86
CA TRP A 157 8.17 -21.99 6.27
C TRP A 157 8.73 -21.64 4.87
N ARG A 158 8.28 -20.55 4.23
CA ARG A 158 8.86 -20.10 2.95
C ARG A 158 9.19 -18.62 3.00
N GLY A 159 10.43 -18.31 3.40
CA GLY A 159 11.05 -17.03 3.04
C GLY A 159 11.20 -16.92 1.51
N PRO A 160 11.40 -15.71 0.97
CA PRO A 160 11.48 -15.47 -0.48
C PRO A 160 12.52 -16.32 -1.24
N ASN A 161 13.45 -16.98 -0.53
CA ASN A 161 14.54 -17.77 -1.10
C ASN A 161 14.49 -19.28 -0.75
N GLY A 162 13.35 -19.84 -0.34
CA GLY A 162 13.19 -21.30 -0.20
C GLY A 162 14.19 -22.00 0.74
N THR A 163 14.90 -21.27 1.59
CA THR A 163 15.86 -21.87 2.53
C THR A 163 15.06 -22.63 3.59
N PRO A 164 15.27 -23.95 3.74
CA PRO A 164 14.68 -24.70 4.84
C PRO A 164 15.09 -24.05 6.16
N PRO A 165 14.22 -24.02 7.18
CA PRO A 165 14.58 -23.40 8.44
C PRO A 165 15.77 -24.12 9.07
N PRO A 166 16.58 -23.39 9.84
CA PRO A 166 17.69 -24.00 10.56
C PRO A 166 17.16 -25.12 11.46
N PRO A 167 17.89 -26.24 11.58
CA PRO A 167 17.51 -27.33 12.48
C PRO A 167 17.37 -26.81 13.92
N PRO A 168 16.56 -27.46 14.77
CA PRO A 168 16.43 -27.08 16.18
C PRO A 168 17.83 -27.02 16.80
N GLY A 169 18.23 -25.84 17.27
CA GLY A 169 19.50 -25.68 17.96
C GLY A 169 19.55 -26.60 19.18
N PRO A 170 20.74 -27.10 19.57
CA PRO A 170 20.87 -27.94 20.76
C PRO A 170 20.29 -27.22 21.97
N ALA A 171 19.49 -27.95 22.76
CA ALA A 171 18.88 -27.44 23.97
C ALA A 171 19.95 -26.78 24.84
N ARG A 172 19.75 -25.49 25.17
CA ARG A 172 20.65 -24.79 26.10
C ARG A 172 20.60 -25.55 27.43
N PRO A 173 21.76 -25.94 28.00
CA PRO A 173 21.77 -26.50 29.34
C PRO A 173 21.23 -25.43 30.31
N SER A 174 20.26 -25.83 31.12
CA SER A 174 19.75 -25.05 32.24
C SER A 174 20.90 -24.69 33.17
N GLN A 175 21.13 -23.40 33.38
CA GLN A 175 21.89 -22.88 34.51
C GLN A 175 20.95 -22.67 35.69
#